data_AF-A0A7V9ZCH6-F1
#
_entry.id   AF-A0A7V9ZCH6-F1
#
_cell.length_a   1.000
_cell.length_b   1.000
_cell.length_c   1.000
_cell.angle_alpha   90.00
_cell.angle_beta   90.00
_cell.angle_gamma   90.00
#
_symmetry.space_group_name_H-M   'P 1'
#
loop_
_entity.id
_entity.type
_entity.pdbx_description
1 polymer ?
#
loop_
_entity_poly.entity_id
_entity_poly.type
_entity_poly.pdbx_seq_one_letter_code
_entity_poly.pdbx_strand_id
1 'polypeptide(L)'
;MEEPDLSLEEKHAPDLDYQQARLAYSIIQSLLEHTRVVSDLIALMAQTLDEDTTKALTQTPVWTAYLDSRRAMERTRADVETFGKVMKQFSED
;
A
#
# COMPACT_ATOMS: atom_id res chain seq x y z
N MET A 1 -53.22 -9.29 6.15
CA MET A 1 -52.02 -8.50 6.43
C MET A 1 -50.90 -9.50 6.60
N GLU A 2 -50.14 -9.75 5.54
CA GLU A 2 -48.84 -10.43 5.64
C GLU A 2 -47.85 -9.41 6.19
N GLU A 3 -47.20 -9.74 7.30
CA GLU A 3 -46.09 -8.95 7.82
C GLU A 3 -44.91 -9.03 6.84
N PRO A 4 -44.18 -7.94 6.58
CA PRO A 4 -43.01 -7.99 5.72
C PRO A 4 -41.89 -8.72 6.47
N ASP A 5 -41.42 -9.82 5.88
CA ASP A 5 -40.21 -10.50 6.30
C ASP A 5 -39.02 -9.54 6.17
N LEU A 6 -38.59 -9.00 7.32
CA LEU A 6 -37.40 -8.16 7.48
C LEU A 6 -36.16 -9.02 7.73
N SER A 7 -36.03 -10.14 7.03
CA SER A 7 -34.74 -10.82 6.89
C SER A 7 -33.85 -9.99 5.96
N LEU A 8 -33.35 -8.87 6.48
CA LEU A 8 -32.12 -8.27 5.99
C LEU A 8 -31.05 -9.35 6.22
N GLU A 9 -30.76 -10.11 5.17
CA GLU A 9 -29.51 -10.87 5.10
C GLU A 9 -28.38 -9.86 5.26
N GLU A 10 -27.95 -9.67 6.52
CA GLU A 10 -26.63 -9.15 6.83
C GLU A 10 -25.67 -10.06 6.07
N LYS A 11 -25.21 -9.56 4.91
CA LYS A 11 -24.08 -10.14 4.20
C LYS A 11 -22.89 -10.02 5.14
N HIS A 12 -22.72 -11.01 6.00
CA HIS A 12 -21.52 -11.22 6.78
C HIS A 12 -20.36 -11.17 5.78
N ALA A 13 -19.57 -10.10 5.87
CA ALA A 13 -18.30 -10.05 5.18
C ALA A 13 -17.56 -11.33 5.55
N PRO A 14 -17.05 -12.10 4.58
CA PRO A 14 -16.43 -13.39 4.86
C PRO A 14 -15.38 -13.18 5.94
N ASP A 15 -15.47 -13.96 7.02
CA ASP A 15 -14.49 -13.96 8.11
C ASP A 15 -13.10 -14.10 7.49
N LEU A 16 -12.37 -12.99 7.45
CA LEU A 16 -11.03 -12.97 6.93
C LEU A 16 -10.18 -13.76 7.92
N ASP A 17 -9.83 -15.00 7.57
CA ASP A 17 -9.00 -15.87 8.40
C ASP A 17 -7.75 -15.08 8.84
N TYR A 18 -7.56 -14.97 10.15
CA TYR A 18 -6.47 -14.22 10.77
C TYR A 18 -5.10 -14.62 10.18
N GLN A 19 -4.91 -15.89 9.82
CA GLN A 19 -3.69 -16.37 9.16
C GLN A 19 -3.52 -15.76 7.76
N GLN A 20 -4.61 -15.66 6.99
CA GLN A 20 -4.60 -15.03 5.66
C GLN A 20 -4.36 -13.53 5.75
N ALA A 21 -4.95 -12.86 6.74
CA ALA A 21 -4.74 -11.44 7.00
C ALA A 21 -3.28 -11.14 7.39
N ARG A 22 -2.69 -11.97 8.27
CA ARG A 22 -1.28 -11.87 8.66
C ARG A 22 -0.34 -12.13 7.47
N LEU A 23 -0.65 -13.12 6.64
CA LEU A 23 0.11 -13.41 5.42
C LEU A 23 0.06 -12.20 4.46
N ALA A 24 -1.13 -11.68 4.19
CA ALA A 24 -1.33 -10.49 3.34
C ALA A 24 -0.53 -9.29 3.87
N TYR A 25 -0.61 -9.01 5.18
CA TYR A 25 0.18 -7.95 5.81
C TYR A 25 1.68 -8.15 5.59
N SER A 26 2.20 -9.36 5.78
CA SER A 26 3.63 -9.65 5.60
C SER A 26 4.09 -9.47 4.14
N ILE A 27 3.28 -9.90 3.18
CA ILE A 27 3.55 -9.74 1.75
C ILE A 27 3.59 -8.26 1.40
N ILE A 28 2.57 -7.49 1.81
CA ILE A 28 2.49 -6.07 1.52
C ILE A 28 3.66 -5.32 2.18
N GLN A 29 3.99 -5.63 3.43
CA GLN A 29 5.13 -5.02 4.11
C GLN A 29 6.45 -5.29 3.38
N SER A 30 6.67 -6.53 2.90
CA SER A 30 7.87 -6.86 2.11
C SER A 30 7.93 -6.10 0.78
N LEU A 31 6.80 -5.91 0.11
CA LEU A 31 6.73 -5.15 -1.16
C LEU A 31 7.00 -3.66 -0.93
N LEU A 32 6.49 -3.10 0.16
CA LEU A 32 6.75 -1.72 0.55
C LEU A 32 8.23 -1.50 0.89
N GLU A 33 8.86 -2.45 1.58
CA GLU A 33 10.29 -2.39 1.88
C GLU A 33 11.15 -2.47 0.61
N HIS A 34 10.81 -3.38 -0.31
CA HIS A 34 11.48 -3.47 -1.60
C HIS A 34 11.38 -2.15 -2.40
N THR A 35 10.20 -1.50 -2.39
CA THR A 35 9.98 -0.21 -3.05
C THR A 35 10.84 0.91 -2.47
N ARG A 36 11.12 0.86 -1.16
CA ARG A 36 12.04 1.81 -0.51
C ARG A 36 13.47 1.65 -1.04
N VAL A 37 13.98 0.42 -1.10
CA VAL A 37 15.33 0.13 -1.62
C VAL A 37 15.48 0.60 -3.06
N VAL A 38 14.46 0.41 -3.90
CA VAL A 38 14.45 0.92 -5.28
C VAL A 38 14.48 2.45 -5.31
N SER A 39 13.76 3.13 -4.41
CA SER A 39 13.78 4.59 -4.32
C SER A 39 15.15 5.13 -3.88
N ASP A 40 15.82 4.46 -2.95
CA ASP A 40 17.17 4.80 -2.51
C ASP A 40 18.18 4.61 -3.67
N LEU A 41 18.03 3.55 -4.46
CA LEU A 41 18.83 3.33 -5.66
C LEU A 41 18.62 4.44 -6.70
N ILE A 42 17.38 4.90 -6.92
CA ILE A 42 17.10 6.02 -7.82
C ILE A 42 17.76 7.32 -7.30
N ALA A 43 17.71 7.56 -5.99
CA ALA A 43 18.37 8.72 -5.39
C ALA A 43 19.90 8.66 -5.54
N LEU A 44 20.50 7.46 -5.46
CA LEU A 44 21.91 7.26 -5.73
C LEU A 44 22.24 7.49 -7.21
N MET A 45 21.44 6.94 -8.13
CA MET A 45 21.62 7.17 -9.57
C MET A 45 21.55 8.66 -9.89
N ALA A 46 20.61 9.41 -9.32
CA ALA A 46 20.50 10.86 -9.50
C ALA A 46 21.75 11.63 -9.04
N GLN A 47 22.46 11.16 -8.00
CA GLN A 47 23.74 11.76 -7.57
C GLN A 47 24.89 11.46 -8.53
N THR A 48 24.80 10.37 -9.28
CA THR A 48 25.84 9.97 -10.25
C THR A 48 25.64 10.58 -11.64
N LEU A 49 24.43 11.03 -11.95
CA LEU A 49 24.12 11.72 -13.20
C LEU A 49 24.58 13.18 -13.14
N ASP A 50 25.01 13.71 -14.27
CA ASP A 50 25.27 15.15 -14.39
C ASP A 50 23.96 15.96 -14.32
N GLU A 51 24.10 17.27 -14.08
CA GLU A 51 22.97 18.16 -13.85
C GLU A 51 22.03 18.26 -15.06
N ASP A 52 22.57 18.25 -16.27
CA ASP A 52 21.80 18.38 -17.50
C ASP A 52 21.01 17.10 -17.79
N THR A 53 21.63 15.94 -17.60
CA THR A 53 20.95 14.64 -17.70
C THR A 53 19.86 14.49 -16.64
N THR A 54 20.12 14.95 -15.41
CA THR A 54 19.12 14.96 -14.33
C THR A 54 17.94 15.87 -14.68
N LYS A 55 18.19 17.08 -15.17
CA LYS A 55 17.13 18.00 -15.62
C LYS A 55 16.29 17.39 -16.74
N ALA A 56 16.93 16.82 -17.76
CA ALA A 56 16.24 16.16 -18.86
C ALA A 56 15.36 15.00 -18.36
N LEU A 57 15.88 14.17 -17.44
CA LEU A 57 15.13 13.06 -16.84
C LEU A 57 13.88 13.56 -16.08
N THR A 58 14.02 14.61 -15.28
CA THR A 58 12.90 15.17 -14.47
C THR A 58 11.78 15.79 -15.30
N GLN A 59 12.03 16.10 -16.57
CA GLN A 59 11.04 16.63 -17.51
C GLN A 59 10.29 15.53 -18.28
N THR A 60 10.69 14.27 -18.12
CA THR A 60 10.02 13.15 -18.81
C THR A 60 8.68 12.81 -18.14
N PRO A 61 7.69 12.32 -18.92
CA PRO A 61 6.44 11.82 -18.35
C PRO A 61 6.65 10.61 -17.44
N VAL A 62 7.75 9.86 -17.63
CA VAL A 62 8.14 8.74 -16.77
C VAL A 62 8.48 9.23 -15.36
N TRP A 63 9.15 10.36 -15.23
CA TRP A 63 9.45 10.96 -13.93
C TRP A 63 8.18 11.40 -13.18
N THR A 64 7.23 12.01 -13.88
CA THR A 64 5.92 12.35 -13.29
C THR A 64 5.19 11.11 -12.80
N ALA A 65 5.14 10.05 -13.62
CA ALA A 65 4.53 8.78 -13.23
C ALA A 65 5.22 8.13 -12.02
N TYR A 66 6.55 8.23 -11.93
CA TYR A 66 7.30 7.79 -10.76
C TYR A 66 6.94 8.58 -9.50
N LEU A 67 6.88 9.91 -9.56
CA LEU A 67 6.51 10.76 -8.42
C LEU A 67 5.09 10.48 -7.93
N ASP A 68 4.14 10.28 -8.84
CA ASP A 68 2.75 9.95 -8.49
C ASP A 68 2.64 8.56 -7.87
N SER A 69 3.35 7.57 -8.43
CA SER A 69 3.47 6.23 -7.84
C SER A 69 4.07 6.29 -6.43
N ARG A 70 5.13 7.07 -6.23
CA ARG A 70 5.76 7.26 -4.92
C ARG A 70 4.79 7.82 -3.88
N ARG A 71 4.02 8.87 -4.23
CA ARG A 71 2.98 9.43 -3.36
C ARG A 71 1.86 8.43 -3.04
N ALA A 72 1.48 7.61 -4.02
CA ALA A 72 0.50 6.53 -3.80
C ALA A 72 1.05 5.50 -2.80
N MET A 73 2.32 5.10 -2.95
CA MET A 73 2.98 4.14 -2.05
C MET A 73 3.15 4.66 -0.62
N GLU A 74 3.44 5.95 -0.45
CA GLU A 74 3.48 6.58 0.88
C GLU A 74 2.12 6.50 1.59
N ARG A 75 1.02 6.69 0.84
CA ARG A 75 -0.35 6.50 1.39
C ARG A 75 -0.63 5.03 1.70
N THR A 76 -0.34 4.12 0.77
CA THR A 76 -0.52 2.67 0.98
C THR A 76 0.24 2.17 2.21
N ARG A 77 1.43 2.71 2.50
CA ARG A 77 2.16 2.40 3.72
C ARG A 77 1.37 2.77 4.98
N ALA A 78 0.81 3.97 5.04
CA ALA A 78 0.00 4.41 6.18
C ALA A 78 -1.26 3.55 6.36
N ASP A 79 -1.89 3.15 5.25
CA ASP A 79 -3.05 2.25 5.26
C ASP A 79 -2.68 0.87 5.80
N VAL A 80 -1.53 0.33 5.41
CA VAL A 80 -1.03 -0.98 5.86
C VAL A 80 -0.64 -0.94 7.33
N GLU A 81 -0.01 0.14 7.79
CA GLU A 81 0.28 0.33 9.22
C GLU A 81 -1.01 0.40 10.05
N THR A 82 -2.06 1.02 9.52
CA THR A 82 -3.40 1.06 10.15
C THR A 82 -4.04 -0.32 10.16
N PHE A 83 -4.02 -1.04 9.03
CA PHE A 83 -4.49 -2.41 8.93
C PHE A 83 -3.81 -3.33 9.94
N GLY A 84 -2.48 -3.23 10.07
CA GLY A 84 -1.72 -4.00 11.06
C GLY A 84 -2.10 -3.70 12.51
N LYS A 85 -2.46 -2.44 12.85
CA LYS A 85 -2.94 -2.07 14.19
C LYS A 85 -4.31 -2.68 14.48
N VAL A 86 -5.24 -2.58 13.53
CA VAL A 86 -6.58 -3.15 13.64
C VAL A 86 -6.51 -4.67 13.80
N MET A 87 -5.67 -5.34 13.01
CA MET A 87 -5.48 -6.79 13.12
C MET A 87 -4.93 -7.25 14.48
N LYS A 88 -4.07 -6.45 15.13
CA LYS A 88 -3.58 -6.77 16.49
C LYS A 88 -4.70 -6.70 17.53
N GLN A 89 -5.58 -5.69 17.43
CA GLN A 89 -6.72 -5.55 18.33
C GLN A 89 -7.67 -6.76 18.24
N PHE A 90 -7.97 -7.22 17.02
CA PHE A 90 -8.78 -8.43 16.81
C PHE A 90 -8.11 -9.75 17.22
N SER A 91 -6.81 -9.76 17.49
CA SER A 91 -6.09 -10.96 17.95
C SER A 91 -5.93 -11.05 19.47
N GLU A 92 -6.17 -9.95 20.17
CA GLU A 92 -6.05 -9.82 21.62
C GLU A 92 -7.41 -9.90 22.35
N ASP A 93 -8.53 -9.88 21.60
CA ASP A 93 -9.90 -10.22 22.02
C ASP A 93 -10.22 -11.70 21.74
#